data_AF-A0A6G1H638-F1
#
_entry.id   AF-A0A6G1H638-F1
#
_cell.length_a   1.000
_cell.length_b   1.000
_cell.length_c   1.000
_cell.angle_alpha   90.00
_cell.angle_beta   90.00
_cell.angle_gamma   90.00
#
_symmetry.space_group_name_H-M   'P 1'
#
loop_
_entity.id
_entity.type
_entity.pdbx_description
1 polymer ?
#
loop_
_entity_poly.entity_id
_entity_poly.type
_entity_poly.pdbx_seq_one_letter_code
_entity_poly.pdbx_strand_id
1 'polypeptide(L)'
;MATPDHNTPSTIPATPSQPQFTSRNPLPLSAGQEAQVRDLYYKRVRSKCADEIRDFAACALNRTVTAIWICRPQRLAMNTCMIAHANRDEEDRAREEWFAKRDERRREREEKERQKEKAMEIKREWWGLDEKGNRIHKKPEEQFSEEARRVLEEAEKARGKKR
;
A
#
# COMPACT_ATOMS: atom_id res chain seq x y z
N MET A 1 -11.37 -63.71 -24.79
CA MET A 1 -9.94 -63.43 -24.52
C MET A 1 -9.89 -62.05 -23.88
N ALA A 2 -9.38 -61.98 -22.65
CA ALA A 2 -9.37 -60.79 -21.81
C ALA A 2 -8.13 -59.93 -22.07
N THR A 3 -8.28 -58.60 -22.05
CA THR A 3 -7.25 -57.66 -21.56
C THR A 3 -7.96 -56.52 -20.83
N PRO A 4 -7.55 -56.17 -19.60
CA PRO A 4 -7.92 -54.95 -18.91
C PRO A 4 -6.73 -53.99 -18.88
N ASP A 5 -6.91 -52.73 -19.28
CA ASP A 5 -5.95 -51.67 -18.97
C ASP A 5 -6.61 -50.53 -18.22
N HIS A 6 -6.05 -50.29 -17.04
CA HIS A 6 -6.52 -49.38 -16.01
C HIS A 6 -6.09 -47.96 -16.38
N ASN A 7 -7.04 -47.06 -16.61
CA ASN A 7 -6.74 -45.64 -16.78
C ASN A 7 -6.76 -44.96 -15.40
N THR A 8 -5.56 -44.76 -14.85
CA THR A 8 -5.32 -44.08 -13.58
C THR A 8 -5.54 -42.56 -13.72
N PRO A 9 -6.45 -41.92 -12.97
CA PRO A 9 -6.47 -40.47 -12.89
C PRO A 9 -5.31 -39.98 -12.03
N SER A 10 -4.36 -39.28 -12.65
CA SER A 10 -3.27 -38.59 -11.95
C SER A 10 -3.83 -37.49 -11.05
N THR A 11 -3.76 -37.72 -9.73
CA THR A 11 -3.98 -36.71 -8.69
C THR A 11 -2.80 -35.73 -8.71
N ILE A 12 -3.01 -34.55 -9.30
CA ILE A 12 -2.12 -33.40 -9.15
C ILE A 12 -2.43 -32.73 -7.80
N PRO A 13 -1.45 -32.44 -6.93
CA PRO A 13 -1.69 -31.69 -5.71
C PRO A 13 -2.17 -30.26 -6.04
N ALA A 14 -3.30 -29.87 -5.46
CA ALA A 14 -3.92 -28.57 -5.64
C ALA A 14 -3.03 -27.46 -5.06
N THR A 15 -2.24 -26.82 -5.93
CA THR A 15 -1.76 -25.45 -5.70
C THR A 15 -2.97 -24.54 -5.52
N PRO A 16 -3.02 -23.65 -4.51
CA PRO A 16 -4.11 -22.69 -4.37
C PRO A 16 -4.18 -21.84 -5.64
N SER A 17 -5.18 -22.12 -6.48
CA SER A 17 -5.33 -21.46 -7.77
C SER A 17 -5.66 -19.99 -7.50
N GLN A 18 -4.79 -19.11 -8.00
CA GLN A 18 -5.18 -17.74 -8.17
C GLN A 18 -6.45 -17.72 -9.04
N PRO A 19 -7.47 -16.93 -8.68
CA PRO A 19 -8.70 -16.84 -9.46
C PRO A 19 -8.31 -16.44 -10.88
N GLN A 20 -8.59 -17.33 -11.83
CA GLN A 20 -8.34 -17.16 -13.24
C GLN A 20 -9.36 -16.11 -13.72
N PHE A 21 -8.98 -14.83 -13.70
CA PHE A 21 -9.83 -13.74 -14.17
C PHE A 21 -9.97 -13.85 -15.69
N THR A 22 -11.03 -14.49 -16.17
CA THR A 22 -11.33 -14.53 -17.60
C THR A 22 -11.71 -13.11 -18.05
N SER A 23 -10.84 -12.52 -18.87
CA SER A 23 -10.75 -11.08 -19.17
C SER A 23 -11.90 -10.47 -20.00
N ARG A 24 -13.08 -11.10 -20.05
CA ARG A 24 -14.18 -10.67 -20.94
C ARG A 24 -15.37 -10.05 -20.23
N ASN A 25 -15.52 -10.25 -18.93
CA ASN A 25 -16.49 -9.49 -18.13
C ASN A 25 -15.94 -9.33 -16.72
N PRO A 26 -15.29 -8.21 -16.40
CA PRO A 26 -14.65 -8.05 -15.11
C PRO A 26 -15.72 -7.94 -14.02
N LEU A 27 -15.45 -8.51 -12.83
CA LEU A 27 -16.34 -8.38 -11.68
C LEU A 27 -16.71 -6.90 -11.44
N PRO A 28 -18.00 -6.58 -11.23
CA PRO A 28 -18.41 -5.21 -10.94
C PRO A 28 -17.77 -4.79 -9.62
N LEU A 29 -16.94 -3.74 -9.67
CA LEU A 29 -16.31 -3.14 -8.51
C LEU A 29 -17.27 -2.11 -7.89
N SER A 30 -17.18 -1.90 -6.58
CA SER A 30 -17.86 -0.76 -5.96
C SER A 30 -17.19 0.55 -6.38
N ALA A 31 -17.91 1.67 -6.36
CA ALA A 31 -17.37 2.98 -6.76
C ALA A 31 -16.06 3.35 -6.03
N GLY A 32 -15.92 2.98 -4.75
CA GLY A 32 -14.69 3.20 -3.99
C GLY A 32 -13.53 2.30 -4.42
N GLN A 33 -13.81 1.09 -4.90
CA GLN A 33 -12.79 0.19 -5.46
C GLN A 33 -12.33 0.66 -6.85
N GLU A 34 -13.26 1.14 -7.68
CA GLU A 34 -12.93 1.73 -8.98
C GLU A 34 -12.04 2.98 -8.85
N ALA A 35 -12.28 3.82 -7.83
CA ALA A 35 -11.41 4.95 -7.52
C ALA A 35 -9.97 4.50 -7.21
N GLN A 36 -9.80 3.43 -6.42
CA GLN A 36 -8.47 2.88 -6.11
C GLN A 36 -7.77 2.30 -7.35
N VAL A 37 -8.52 1.67 -8.26
CA VAL A 37 -7.98 1.20 -9.54
C VAL A 37 -7.55 2.39 -10.41
N ARG A 38 -8.36 3.45 -10.47
CA ARG A 38 -8.00 4.70 -11.17
C ARG A 38 -6.74 5.34 -10.60
N ASP A 39 -6.55 5.32 -9.29
CA ASP A 39 -5.33 5.86 -8.67
C ASP A 39 -4.08 5.08 -9.10
N LEU A 40 -4.16 3.75 -9.14
CA LEU A 40 -3.07 2.90 -9.65
C LEU A 40 -2.79 3.15 -11.13
N TYR A 41 -3.86 3.27 -11.93
CA TYR A 41 -3.78 3.61 -13.34
C TYR A 41 -3.07 4.96 -13.55
N TYR A 42 -3.50 6.02 -12.88
CA TYR A 42 -2.86 7.33 -13.01
C TYR A 42 -1.42 7.33 -12.48
N LYS A 43 -1.13 6.57 -11.42
CA LYS A 43 0.24 6.39 -10.92
C LYS A 43 1.15 5.79 -12.00
N ARG A 44 0.66 4.78 -12.73
CA ARG A 44 1.42 4.11 -13.80
C ARG A 44 1.60 5.00 -15.04
N VAL A 45 0.56 5.73 -15.43
CA VAL A 45 0.67 6.71 -16.52
C VAL A 45 1.70 7.79 -16.16
N ARG A 46 1.64 8.32 -14.93
CA ARG A 46 2.62 9.32 -14.47
C ARG A 46 4.04 8.76 -14.38
N SER A 47 4.22 7.47 -14.04
CA SER A 47 5.56 6.88 -14.02
C SER A 47 6.16 6.71 -15.42
N LYS A 48 5.33 6.53 -16.46
CA LYS A 48 5.78 6.48 -17.86
C LYS A 48 6.13 7.87 -18.39
N CYS A 49 5.31 8.87 -18.07
CA CYS A 49 5.53 10.27 -18.46
C CYS A 49 6.37 11.06 -17.43
N ALA A 50 7.28 10.38 -16.72
CA ALA A 50 7.98 10.99 -15.59
C ALA A 50 8.91 12.14 -16.00
N ASP A 51 9.45 12.08 -17.22
CA ASP A 51 10.39 13.08 -17.72
C ASP A 51 9.65 14.35 -18.16
N GLU A 52 8.52 14.23 -18.87
CA GLU A 52 7.69 15.36 -19.26
C GLU A 52 7.06 16.06 -18.05
N ILE A 53 6.68 15.29 -17.03
CA ILE A 53 6.19 15.84 -15.76
C ILE A 53 7.32 16.60 -15.04
N ARG A 54 8.56 16.08 -15.10
CA ARG A 54 9.72 16.74 -14.48
C ARG A 54 10.03 18.07 -15.17
N ASP A 55 9.98 18.12 -16.50
CA ASP A 55 10.22 19.34 -17.27
C ASP A 55 9.15 20.40 -17.01
N PHE A 56 7.88 19.98 -16.93
CA PHE A 56 6.79 20.86 -16.53
C PHE A 56 6.98 21.38 -15.10
N ALA A 57 7.34 20.50 -14.15
CA ALA A 57 7.61 20.88 -12.77
C ALA A 57 8.77 21.87 -12.68
N ALA A 58 9.89 21.62 -13.37
CA ALA A 58 11.05 22.50 -13.39
C ALA A 58 10.69 23.91 -13.88
N CYS A 59 9.84 24.03 -14.90
CA CYS A 59 9.36 25.33 -15.38
C CYS A 59 8.42 26.02 -14.36
N ALA A 60 7.56 25.25 -13.69
CA ALA A 60 6.52 25.77 -12.80
C ALA A 60 7.01 26.11 -11.38
N LEU A 61 8.11 25.52 -10.90
CA LEU A 61 8.59 25.68 -9.52
C LEU A 61 8.78 27.14 -9.08
N ASN A 62 9.18 28.03 -10.00
CA ASN A 62 9.45 29.44 -9.71
C ASN A 62 8.41 30.40 -10.29
N ARG A 63 7.31 29.89 -10.86
CA ARG A 63 6.30 30.69 -11.56
C ARG A 63 4.91 30.26 -11.13
N THR A 64 4.29 31.00 -10.22
CA THR A 64 2.94 30.68 -9.73
C THR A 64 1.85 31.26 -10.63
N VAL A 65 1.96 32.55 -10.96
CA VAL A 65 0.93 33.28 -11.74
C VAL A 65 1.13 33.14 -13.24
N THR A 66 2.39 33.23 -13.72
CA THR A 66 2.70 33.28 -15.16
C THR A 66 2.96 31.91 -15.79
N ALA A 67 2.95 30.83 -15.02
CA ALA A 67 3.24 29.47 -15.52
C ALA A 67 2.26 29.00 -16.59
N ILE A 68 0.99 29.41 -16.55
CA ILE A 68 -0.01 28.98 -17.54
C ILE A 68 0.38 29.40 -18.97
N TRP A 69 1.05 30.55 -19.09
CA TRP A 69 1.48 31.12 -20.36
C TRP A 69 2.90 30.66 -20.71
N ILE A 70 3.83 30.81 -19.76
CA ILE A 70 5.26 30.57 -20.00
C ILE A 70 5.56 29.06 -20.11
N CYS A 71 4.95 28.24 -19.26
CA CYS A 71 5.16 26.78 -19.25
C CYS A 71 4.14 26.03 -20.12
N ARG A 72 3.46 26.75 -21.02
CA ARG A 72 2.49 26.16 -21.96
C ARG A 72 3.08 25.03 -22.82
N PRO A 73 4.30 25.13 -23.41
CA PRO A 73 4.83 24.06 -24.25
C PRO A 73 5.11 22.78 -23.44
N GLN A 74 5.68 22.90 -22.25
CA GLN A 74 5.92 21.75 -21.36
C GLN A 74 4.60 21.12 -20.89
N ARG A 75 3.59 21.94 -20.57
CA ARG A 75 2.25 21.46 -20.21
C ARG A 75 1.61 20.65 -21.34
N LEU A 76 1.75 21.12 -22.58
CA LEU A 76 1.24 20.40 -23.76
C LEU A 76 1.98 19.07 -23.96
N ALA A 77 3.32 19.07 -23.89
CA ALA A 77 4.13 17.87 -24.01
C ALA A 77 3.75 16.80 -22.96
N MET A 78 3.62 17.21 -21.70
CA MET A 78 3.15 16.34 -20.61
C MET A 78 1.76 15.77 -20.91
N ASN A 79 0.79 16.62 -21.29
CA ASN A 79 -0.56 16.17 -21.60
C ASN A 79 -0.60 15.21 -22.79
N THR A 80 0.21 15.45 -23.83
CA THR A 80 0.28 14.55 -24.98
C THR A 80 0.81 13.17 -24.59
N CYS A 81 1.84 13.10 -23.73
CA CYS A 81 2.32 11.82 -23.20
C CYS A 81 1.24 11.11 -22.37
N MET A 82 0.58 11.84 -21.46
CA MET A 82 -0.45 11.26 -20.60
C MET A 82 -1.62 10.69 -21.41
N ILE A 83 -2.04 11.38 -22.47
CA ILE A 83 -3.11 10.90 -23.36
C ILE A 83 -2.65 9.69 -24.18
N ALA A 84 -1.40 9.68 -24.67
CA ALA A 84 -0.86 8.55 -25.43
C ALA A 84 -0.79 7.24 -24.61
N HIS A 85 -0.55 7.35 -23.30
CA HIS A 85 -0.56 6.21 -22.38
C HIS A 85 -1.89 5.97 -21.67
N ALA A 86 -2.90 6.79 -21.95
CA ALA A 86 -4.24 6.65 -21.37
C ALA A 86 -5.06 5.57 -22.09
N ASN A 87 -4.56 4.33 -22.11
CA ASN A 87 -5.15 3.21 -22.83
C ASN A 87 -5.96 2.29 -21.90
N ARG A 88 -6.99 1.65 -22.47
CA ARG A 88 -7.83 0.69 -21.72
C ARG A 88 -7.03 -0.53 -21.25
N ASP A 89 -6.03 -0.97 -22.02
CA ASP A 89 -5.11 -2.04 -21.60
C ASP A 89 -4.35 -1.70 -20.31
N GLU A 90 -4.03 -0.43 -20.08
CA GLU A 90 -3.35 0.01 -18.86
C GLU A 90 -4.31 0.06 -17.67
N GLU A 91 -5.59 0.35 -17.90
CA GLU A 91 -6.65 0.26 -16.90
C GLU A 91 -6.89 -1.21 -16.49
N ASP A 92 -6.94 -2.13 -17.45
CA ASP A 92 -7.11 -3.56 -17.19
C ASP A 92 -5.92 -4.13 -16.41
N ARG A 93 -4.69 -3.79 -16.79
CA ARG A 93 -3.48 -4.13 -16.00
C ARG A 93 -3.48 -3.51 -14.61
N ALA A 94 -4.05 -2.32 -14.44
CA ALA A 94 -4.15 -1.68 -13.12
C ALA A 94 -5.19 -2.40 -12.25
N ARG A 95 -6.28 -2.88 -12.86
CA ARG A 95 -7.29 -3.71 -12.22
C ARG A 95 -6.71 -5.06 -11.78
N GLU A 96 -5.94 -5.72 -12.64
CA GLU A 96 -5.23 -6.97 -12.31
C GLU A 96 -4.27 -6.78 -11.12
N GLU A 97 -3.45 -5.72 -11.14
CA GLU A 97 -2.56 -5.40 -10.02
C GLU A 97 -3.34 -5.10 -8.74
N TRP A 98 -4.46 -4.37 -8.84
CA TRP A 98 -5.31 -4.07 -7.68
C TRP A 98 -5.89 -5.34 -7.05
N PHE A 99 -6.30 -6.30 -7.87
CA PHE A 99 -6.76 -7.62 -7.43
C PHE A 99 -5.62 -8.47 -6.86
N ALA A 100 -4.45 -8.49 -7.49
CA ALA A 100 -3.27 -9.20 -6.98
C ALA A 100 -2.85 -8.70 -5.59
N LYS A 101 -2.90 -7.38 -5.38
CA LYS A 101 -2.62 -6.74 -4.09
C LYS A 101 -3.74 -6.90 -3.07
N ARG A 102 -4.87 -7.54 -3.40
CA ARG A 102 -5.98 -7.71 -2.45
C ARG A 102 -5.56 -8.52 -1.23
N ASP A 103 -4.80 -9.58 -1.43
CA ASP A 103 -4.29 -10.44 -0.35
C ASP A 103 -3.22 -9.72 0.46
N GLU A 104 -2.36 -8.94 -0.19
CA GLU A 104 -1.38 -8.08 0.49
C GLU A 104 -2.06 -7.05 1.39
N ARG A 105 -3.08 -6.34 0.87
CA ARG A 105 -3.87 -5.38 1.67
C ARG A 105 -4.60 -6.04 2.83
N ARG A 106 -4.96 -7.32 2.73
CA ARG A 106 -5.54 -8.08 3.86
C ARG A 106 -4.47 -8.34 4.92
N ARG A 107 -3.30 -8.86 4.53
CA ARG A 107 -2.17 -9.12 5.44
C ARG A 107 -1.69 -7.87 6.15
N GLU A 108 -1.60 -6.74 5.45
CA GLU A 108 -1.20 -5.45 6.03
C GLU A 108 -2.21 -4.95 7.07
N ARG A 109 -3.52 -5.14 6.84
CA ARG A 109 -4.55 -4.82 7.83
C ARG A 109 -4.41 -5.68 9.09
N GLU A 110 -4.28 -6.99 8.92
CA GLU A 110 -4.07 -7.92 10.03
C GLU A 110 -2.78 -7.60 10.81
N GLU A 111 -1.69 -7.27 10.13
CA GLU A 111 -0.46 -6.85 10.78
C GLU A 111 -0.62 -5.54 11.54
N LYS A 112 -1.27 -4.54 10.94
CA LYS A 112 -1.53 -3.26 11.58
C LYS A 112 -2.45 -3.40 12.80
N GLU A 113 -3.39 -4.33 12.77
CA GLU A 113 -4.23 -4.68 13.94
C GLU A 113 -3.39 -5.32 15.04
N ARG A 114 -2.54 -6.30 14.73
CA ARG A 114 -1.59 -6.87 15.71
C ARG A 114 -0.64 -5.82 16.30
N GLN A 115 -0.14 -4.90 15.48
CA GLN A 115 0.73 -3.82 15.93
C GLN A 115 -0.02 -2.83 16.84
N LYS A 116 -1.29 -2.54 16.53
CA LYS A 116 -2.15 -1.72 17.40
C LYS A 116 -2.43 -2.40 18.73
N GLU A 117 -2.67 -3.70 18.76
CA GLU A 117 -2.87 -4.46 20.00
C GLU A 117 -1.63 -4.41 20.88
N LYS A 118 -0.45 -4.71 20.31
CA LYS A 118 0.83 -4.56 21.02
C LYS A 118 1.07 -3.14 21.51
N ALA A 119 0.78 -2.14 20.68
CA ALA A 119 0.89 -0.73 21.06
C ALA A 119 -0.09 -0.35 22.18
N MET A 120 -1.29 -0.92 22.20
CA MET A 120 -2.27 -0.73 23.28
C MET A 120 -1.80 -1.40 24.57
N GLU A 121 -1.19 -2.58 24.50
CA GLU A 121 -0.62 -3.28 25.65
C GLU A 121 0.57 -2.51 26.24
N ILE A 122 1.55 -2.15 25.41
CA ILE A 122 2.69 -1.31 25.81
C ILE A 122 2.19 0.01 26.41
N LYS A 123 1.16 0.63 25.82
CA LYS A 123 0.55 1.83 26.37
C LYS A 123 -0.11 1.55 27.72
N ARG A 124 -0.85 0.45 27.87
CA ARG A 124 -1.51 0.06 29.14
C ARG A 124 -0.48 -0.13 30.26
N GLU A 125 0.61 -0.83 29.97
CA GLU A 125 1.72 -1.05 30.90
C GLU A 125 2.42 0.26 31.26
N TRP A 126 2.74 1.10 30.26
CA TRP A 126 3.40 2.37 30.48
C TRP A 126 2.59 3.32 31.37
N TRP A 127 1.26 3.31 31.22
CA TRP A 127 0.37 4.13 32.06
C TRP A 127 -0.02 3.46 33.40
N GLY A 128 0.38 2.20 33.65
CA GLY A 128 0.05 1.47 34.88
C GLY A 128 -1.45 1.25 35.09
N LEU A 129 -2.22 1.04 34.00
CA LEU A 129 -3.65 0.75 34.07
C LEU A 129 -3.88 -0.74 34.34
N ASP A 130 -4.80 -1.05 35.25
CA ASP A 130 -5.34 -2.40 35.42
C ASP A 130 -6.31 -2.79 34.29
N GLU A 131 -6.79 -4.04 34.28
CA GLU A 131 -7.79 -4.51 33.30
C GLU A 131 -9.12 -3.74 33.35
N LYS A 132 -9.37 -2.98 34.43
CA LYS A 132 -10.60 -2.21 34.67
C LYS A 132 -10.43 -0.71 34.42
N GLY A 133 -9.26 -0.27 33.96
CA GLY A 133 -8.95 1.13 33.64
C GLY A 133 -8.63 2.03 34.84
N ASN A 134 -8.45 1.47 36.04
CA ASN A 134 -7.98 2.21 37.20
C ASN A 134 -6.46 2.33 37.17
N ARG A 135 -5.94 3.52 37.48
CA ARG A 135 -4.50 3.72 37.70
C ARG A 135 -4.11 3.02 39.00
N ILE A 136 -3.32 1.96 38.91
CA ILE A 136 -2.71 1.37 40.11
C ILE A 136 -1.57 2.29 40.55
N HIS A 137 -1.59 2.74 41.80
CA HIS A 137 -0.54 3.58 42.37
C HIS A 137 0.84 2.90 42.26
N LYS A 138 1.73 3.55 41.50
CA LYS A 138 3.21 3.49 41.48
C LYS A 138 3.83 2.15 41.93
N LYS A 139 4.08 1.24 40.98
CA LYS A 139 5.16 0.27 41.14
C LYS A 139 6.51 1.02 41.13
N PRO A 140 7.49 0.66 41.97
CA PRO A 140 8.79 1.31 41.98
C PRO A 140 9.45 1.22 40.60
N GLU A 141 10.30 2.19 40.28
CA GLU A 141 10.93 2.46 38.97
C GLU A 141 11.77 1.29 38.42
N GLU A 142 11.89 0.21 39.20
CA GLU A 142 12.58 -1.04 38.92
C GLU A 142 11.77 -2.05 38.10
N GLN A 143 10.46 -1.87 37.91
CA GLN A 143 9.59 -2.80 37.16
C GLN A 143 9.15 -2.32 35.77
N PHE A 144 9.68 -1.21 35.25
CA PHE A 144 9.55 -0.96 33.81
C PHE A 144 10.39 -2.02 33.08
N SER A 145 9.77 -2.78 32.18
CA SER A 145 10.46 -3.78 31.37
C SER A 145 11.72 -3.17 30.74
N GLU A 146 12.82 -3.94 30.65
CA GLU A 146 14.05 -3.49 30.01
C GLU A 146 13.79 -2.95 28.58
N GLU A 147 12.76 -3.48 27.93
CA GLU A 147 12.26 -3.01 26.64
C GLU A 147 11.73 -1.57 26.68
N ALA A 148 10.91 -1.20 27.67
CA ALA A 148 10.45 0.18 27.86
C ALA A 148 11.59 1.16 28.17
N ARG A 149 12.58 0.73 28.97
CA ARG A 149 13.80 1.52 29.24
C ARG A 149 14.64 1.72 27.96
N ARG A 150 14.85 0.66 27.16
CA ARG A 150 15.57 0.76 25.88
C ARG A 150 14.86 1.68 24.89
N VAL A 151 13.53 1.61 24.79
CA VAL A 151 12.73 2.48 23.90
C VAL A 151 12.86 3.96 24.30
N LEU A 152 12.87 4.27 25.59
CA LEU A 152 13.06 5.64 26.08
C LEU A 152 14.49 6.16 25.80
N GLU A 153 15.51 5.34 26.04
CA GLU A 153 16.91 5.70 25.76
C GLU A 153 17.14 5.93 24.25
N GLU A 154 16.53 5.11 23.40
CA GLU A 154 16.59 5.24 21.94
C GLU A 154 15.84 6.49 21.44
N ALA A 155 14.69 6.80 22.03
CA ALA A 155 13.95 8.03 21.77
C ALA A 155 14.72 9.29 22.22
N GLU A 156 15.43 9.23 23.35
CA GLU A 156 16.28 10.32 23.84
C GLU A 156 17.50 10.53 22.94
N LYS A 157 18.18 9.45 22.52
CA LYS A 157 19.27 9.49 21.53
C LYS A 157 18.79 10.06 20.18
N ALA A 158 17.59 9.69 19.73
CA ALA A 158 17.00 10.22 18.50
C ALA A 158 16.68 11.72 18.59
N ARG A 159 16.30 12.22 19.77
CA ARG A 159 16.09 13.66 20.02
C ARG A 159 17.41 14.42 20.15
N GLY A 160 18.44 13.82 20.76
CA GLY A 160 19.78 14.39 20.88
C GLY A 160 20.52 14.49 19.54
N LYS A 161 20.29 13.54 18.62
CA LYS A 161 20.91 13.52 17.28
C LYS A 161 20.27 14.49 16.27
N LYS A 162 19.14 15.10 16.64
CA LYS A 162 18.41 16.10 15.84
C LYS A 162 18.74 17.55 16.22
N ARG A 163 19.63 17.73 17.20
CA ARG A 163 20.14 19.03 17.66
C ARG A 163 21.55 19.28 17.13
#